data_AF-A0A7X8GEE6-F1
#
_entry.id   AF-A0A7X8GEE6-F1
#
_cell.length_a   1.000
_cell.length_b   1.000
_cell.length_c   1.000
_cell.angle_alpha   90.00
_cell.angle_beta   90.00
_cell.angle_gamma   90.00
#
_symmetry.space_group_name_H-M   'P 1'
#
loop_
_entity.id
_entity.type
_entity.pdbx_description
1 polymer ?
#
loop_
_entity_poly.entity_id
_entity_poly.type
_entity_poly.pdbx_seq_one_letter_code
_entity_poly.pdbx_strand_id
1 'polypeptide(L)'
;MTILDKIIAKRKHDVSQQKEMYSHTTFENMPLFSRQTFSAKHAIQKKEASGIIAEYKRRSPSKGTINAQVSVRDVVNGYERAGASCVSVLTEQTHFGGSLDDLLAARDVLTIPLLRKDFTVDEFQILEARAFGADFILLIAAALSKQEIQHFTQLAHSLH
;
A
#
# COMPACT_ATOMS: atom_id res chain seq x y z
N MET A 1 -13.95 4.55 21.89
CA MET A 1 -13.81 4.08 20.50
C MET A 1 -13.30 5.23 19.63
N THR A 2 -12.04 5.17 19.23
CA THR A 2 -11.36 6.19 18.41
C THR A 2 -11.77 6.07 16.93
N ILE A 3 -11.35 7.03 16.09
CA ILE A 3 -11.50 6.92 14.62
C ILE A 3 -10.69 5.73 14.10
N LEU A 4 -9.51 5.49 14.67
CA LEU A 4 -8.68 4.34 14.31
C LEU A 4 -9.41 3.03 14.61
N ASP A 5 -10.03 2.88 15.79
CA ASP A 5 -10.78 1.68 16.16
C ASP A 5 -11.89 1.38 15.14
N LYS A 6 -12.60 2.43 14.67
CA LYS A 6 -13.65 2.32 13.65
C LYS A 6 -13.09 1.83 12.31
N ILE A 7 -11.97 2.40 11.87
CA ILE A 7 -11.31 2.02 10.62
C ILE A 7 -10.85 0.55 10.69
N ILE A 8 -10.19 0.16 11.78
CA ILE A 8 -9.68 -1.21 11.97
C ILE A 8 -10.83 -2.22 12.02
N ALA A 9 -11.91 -1.93 12.76
CA ALA A 9 -13.08 -2.81 12.83
C ALA A 9 -13.72 -3.03 11.45
N LYS A 10 -13.90 -1.95 10.67
CA LYS A 10 -14.42 -2.02 9.29
C LYS A 10 -13.47 -2.81 8.40
N ARG A 11 -12.17 -2.57 8.50
CA ARG A 11 -11.18 -3.25 7.65
C ARG A 11 -11.14 -4.75 7.89
N LYS A 12 -11.21 -5.20 9.16
CA LYS A 12 -11.32 -6.63 9.50
C LYS A 12 -12.55 -7.28 8.87
N HIS A 13 -13.71 -6.60 8.94
CA HIS A 13 -14.93 -7.08 8.30
C HIS A 13 -14.79 -7.19 6.78
N ASP A 14 -14.28 -6.15 6.13
CA ASP A 14 -14.14 -6.16 4.67
C ASP A 14 -13.13 -7.21 4.20
N VAL A 15 -12.04 -7.42 4.93
CA VAL A 15 -11.07 -8.48 4.63
C VAL A 15 -11.71 -9.86 4.77
N SER A 16 -12.55 -10.08 5.79
CA SER A 16 -13.27 -11.36 5.90
C SER A 16 -14.17 -11.64 4.69
N GLN A 17 -14.86 -10.61 4.17
CA GLN A 17 -15.67 -10.75 2.95
C GLN A 17 -14.82 -10.99 1.71
N GLN A 18 -13.66 -10.33 1.60
CA GLN A 18 -12.73 -10.54 0.48
C GLN A 18 -12.18 -11.97 0.47
N LYS A 19 -11.90 -12.55 1.64
CA LYS A 19 -11.41 -13.93 1.79
C LYS A 19 -12.45 -14.98 1.39
N GLU A 20 -13.74 -14.64 1.32
CA GLU A 20 -14.78 -15.52 0.76
C GLU A 20 -14.73 -15.59 -0.77
N MET A 21 -14.23 -14.53 -1.43
CA MET A 21 -14.18 -14.42 -2.89
C MET A 21 -12.80 -14.79 -3.46
N TYR A 22 -11.73 -14.57 -2.70
CA TYR A 22 -10.36 -14.73 -3.15
C TYR A 22 -9.59 -15.69 -2.25
N SER A 23 -8.89 -16.64 -2.87
CA SER A 23 -7.93 -17.51 -2.19
C SER A 23 -6.51 -16.94 -2.27
N HIS A 24 -5.61 -17.41 -1.40
CA HIS A 24 -4.18 -17.07 -1.50
C HIS A 24 -3.60 -17.42 -2.88
N THR A 25 -4.00 -18.58 -3.43
CA THR A 25 -3.59 -19.02 -4.77
C THR A 25 -4.07 -18.08 -5.88
N THR A 26 -5.13 -17.31 -5.65
CA THR A 26 -5.57 -16.30 -6.62
C THR A 26 -4.50 -15.21 -6.80
N PHE A 27 -3.94 -14.74 -5.69
CA PHE A 27 -2.89 -13.71 -5.69
C PHE A 27 -1.55 -14.23 -6.22
N GLU A 28 -1.16 -15.45 -5.86
CA GLU A 28 0.08 -16.07 -6.33
C GLU A 28 0.12 -16.22 -7.86
N ASN A 29 -1.03 -16.42 -8.50
CA ASN A 29 -1.16 -16.52 -9.95
C ASN A 29 -1.23 -15.17 -10.67
N MET A 30 -1.25 -14.04 -9.95
CA MET A 30 -1.25 -12.72 -10.58
C MET A 30 0.13 -12.38 -11.16
N PRO A 31 0.21 -11.73 -12.34
CA PRO A 31 1.49 -11.50 -13.04
C PRO A 31 2.56 -10.74 -12.23
N LEU A 32 2.14 -9.86 -11.32
CA LEU A 32 3.06 -9.05 -10.51
C LEU A 32 3.53 -9.75 -9.24
N PHE A 33 2.96 -10.91 -8.88
CA PHE A 33 3.29 -11.58 -7.63
C PHE A 33 4.75 -12.08 -7.59
N SER A 34 5.29 -12.47 -8.75
CA SER A 34 6.67 -12.94 -8.90
C SER A 34 7.67 -11.85 -9.32
N ARG A 35 7.23 -10.61 -9.49
CA ARG A 35 8.09 -9.50 -9.92
C ARG A 35 9.21 -9.22 -8.91
N GLN A 36 10.40 -8.85 -9.38
CA GLN A 36 11.44 -8.34 -8.48
C GLN A 36 10.99 -7.02 -7.82
N THR A 37 11.06 -6.93 -6.49
CA THR A 37 10.76 -5.68 -5.77
C THR A 37 11.89 -4.66 -5.89
N PHE A 38 11.55 -3.38 -5.73
CA PHE A 38 12.52 -2.33 -5.48
C PHE A 38 12.72 -2.15 -3.98
N SER A 39 13.97 -2.11 -3.52
CA SER A 39 14.28 -1.91 -2.11
C SER A 39 14.04 -0.46 -1.67
N ALA A 40 12.99 -0.24 -0.87
CA ALA A 40 12.71 1.05 -0.24
C ALA A 40 13.88 1.53 0.65
N LYS A 41 14.49 0.61 1.40
CA LYS A 41 15.68 0.91 2.22
C LYS A 41 16.81 1.48 1.36
N HIS A 42 17.12 0.84 0.24
CA HIS A 42 18.16 1.32 -0.67
C HIS A 42 17.81 2.68 -1.27
N ALA A 43 16.56 2.85 -1.75
CA ALA A 43 16.11 4.09 -2.38
C ALA A 43 16.12 5.30 -1.44
N ILE A 44 15.85 5.09 -0.14
CA ILE A 44 15.86 6.14 0.88
C ILE A 44 17.29 6.44 1.37
N GLN A 45 18.16 5.42 1.47
CA GLN A 45 19.50 5.57 2.05
C GLN A 45 20.59 5.96 1.05
N LYS A 46 20.29 6.00 -0.26
CA LYS A 46 21.25 6.43 -1.28
C LYS A 46 21.68 7.88 -1.02
N LYS A 47 22.98 8.17 -1.18
CA LYS A 47 23.59 9.47 -0.82
C LYS A 47 22.87 10.70 -1.40
N GLU A 48 22.43 10.61 -2.66
CA GLU A 48 21.76 11.70 -3.38
C GLU A 48 20.23 11.60 -3.33
N ALA A 49 19.67 10.70 -2.49
CA ALA A 49 18.24 10.54 -2.37
C ALA A 49 17.63 11.71 -1.59
N SER A 50 16.43 12.14 -2.00
CA SER A 50 15.65 13.12 -1.24
C SER A 50 15.17 12.58 0.11
N GLY A 51 15.04 11.26 0.23
CA GLY A 51 14.43 10.60 1.39
C GLY A 51 12.90 10.77 1.44
N ILE A 52 12.30 11.40 0.44
CA ILE A 52 10.86 11.73 0.41
C ILE A 52 10.07 10.51 -0.08
N ILE A 53 9.04 10.13 0.69
CA ILE A 53 7.98 9.23 0.24
C ILE A 53 6.77 10.09 -0.12
N ALA A 54 6.51 10.28 -1.41
CA ALA A 54 5.42 11.14 -1.89
C ALA A 54 4.09 10.36 -1.93
N GLU A 55 3.03 10.92 -1.33
CA GLU A 55 1.74 10.23 -1.19
C GLU A 55 0.72 10.71 -2.24
N TYR A 56 0.14 9.78 -2.97
CA TYR A 56 -1.09 9.99 -3.73
C TYR A 56 -2.30 9.67 -2.85
N LYS A 57 -3.17 10.65 -2.66
CA LYS A 57 -4.35 10.55 -1.79
C LYS A 57 -5.53 11.34 -2.37
N ARG A 58 -6.66 10.65 -2.58
CA ARG A 58 -7.88 11.26 -3.14
C ARG A 58 -8.67 12.05 -2.11
N ARG A 59 -8.86 11.51 -0.90
CA ARG A 59 -9.55 12.17 0.21
C ARG A 59 -8.95 11.79 1.56
N SER A 60 -9.30 12.52 2.61
CA SER A 60 -9.05 12.10 3.99
C SER A 60 -10.23 12.47 4.90
N PRO A 61 -10.44 11.74 6.02
CA PRO A 61 -11.48 12.08 6.99
C PRO A 61 -11.40 13.51 7.54
N SER A 62 -10.18 14.06 7.62
CA SER A 62 -9.93 15.39 8.18
C SER A 62 -10.07 16.53 7.18
N LYS A 63 -9.92 16.30 5.87
CA LYS A 63 -9.89 17.35 4.84
C LYS A 63 -10.91 17.16 3.71
N GLY A 64 -11.68 16.07 3.73
CA GLY A 64 -12.58 15.74 2.62
C GLY A 64 -11.80 15.42 1.35
N THR A 65 -12.32 15.83 0.19
CA THR A 65 -11.70 15.61 -1.12
C THR A 65 -10.45 16.47 -1.29
N ILE A 66 -9.33 15.83 -1.65
CA ILE A 66 -8.02 16.46 -1.89
C ILE A 66 -7.72 16.45 -3.39
N ASN A 67 -7.89 15.31 -4.05
CA ASN A 67 -7.68 15.15 -5.48
C ASN A 67 -8.74 14.21 -6.07
N ALA A 68 -9.65 14.77 -6.88
CA ALA A 68 -10.72 14.02 -7.52
C ALA A 68 -10.60 13.94 -9.05
N GLN A 69 -9.72 14.74 -9.66
CA GLN A 69 -9.76 15.00 -11.10
C GLN A 69 -8.51 14.52 -11.84
N VAL A 70 -7.36 14.47 -11.17
CA VAL A 70 -6.10 14.08 -11.82
C VAL A 70 -5.90 12.57 -11.68
N SER A 71 -5.46 11.93 -12.76
CA SER A 71 -5.20 10.49 -12.73
C SER A 71 -4.03 10.16 -11.79
N VAL A 72 -4.08 8.98 -11.16
CA VAL A 72 -2.96 8.51 -10.33
C VAL A 72 -1.66 8.45 -11.13
N ARG A 73 -1.72 8.02 -12.39
CA ARG A 73 -0.58 7.91 -13.30
C ARG A 73 0.14 9.25 -13.47
N ASP A 74 -0.60 10.33 -13.73
CA ASP A 74 -0.03 11.65 -13.94
C ASP A 74 0.67 12.18 -12.67
N VAL A 75 0.01 12.00 -11.52
CA VAL A 75 0.54 12.49 -10.24
C VAL A 75 1.80 11.74 -9.83
N VAL A 76 1.79 10.41 -9.87
CA VAL A 76 2.94 9.62 -9.42
C VAL A 76 4.15 9.74 -10.37
N ASN A 77 3.92 9.89 -11.67
CA ASN A 77 4.98 10.27 -12.63
C ASN A 77 5.56 11.65 -12.31
N GLY A 78 4.72 12.60 -11.89
CA GLY A 78 5.16 13.89 -11.39
C GLY A 78 6.08 13.74 -10.18
N TYR A 79 5.72 12.89 -9.21
CA TYR A 79 6.52 12.64 -8.02
C TYR A 79 7.88 12.02 -8.34
N GLU A 80 7.92 11.00 -9.20
CA GLU A 80 9.17 10.35 -9.60
C GLU A 80 10.10 11.33 -10.34
N ARG A 81 9.56 12.11 -11.30
CA ARG A 81 10.34 13.15 -12.01
C ARG A 81 10.86 14.25 -11.08
N ALA A 82 10.14 14.54 -10.00
CA ALA A 82 10.55 15.50 -8.99
C ALA A 82 11.59 14.94 -7.99
N GLY A 83 11.98 13.66 -8.11
CA GLY A 83 13.03 13.05 -7.29
C GLY A 83 12.53 12.44 -5.98
N ALA A 84 11.26 12.03 -5.89
CA ALA A 84 10.78 11.24 -4.76
C ALA A 84 11.57 9.92 -4.66
N SER A 85 11.98 9.53 -3.44
CA SER A 85 12.66 8.25 -3.19
C SER A 85 11.70 7.07 -3.32
N CYS A 86 10.46 7.25 -2.85
CA CYS A 86 9.39 6.26 -2.95
C CYS A 86 8.06 6.97 -3.23
N VAL A 87 7.07 6.20 -3.69
CA VAL A 87 5.69 6.66 -3.79
C VAL A 87 4.82 5.86 -2.83
N SER A 88 3.82 6.50 -2.26
CA SER A 88 2.78 5.89 -1.44
C SER A 88 1.43 6.09 -2.09
N VAL A 89 0.64 5.02 -2.23
CA VAL A 89 -0.72 5.08 -2.75
C VAL A 89 -1.69 4.56 -1.70
N LEU A 90 -2.68 5.37 -1.33
CA LEU A 90 -3.78 4.96 -0.46
C LEU A 90 -4.68 3.97 -1.19
N THR A 91 -4.93 2.81 -0.58
CA THR A 91 -5.85 1.79 -1.13
C THR A 91 -7.13 1.62 -0.31
N GLU A 92 -7.21 2.25 0.87
CA GLU A 92 -8.41 2.17 1.71
C GLU A 92 -9.56 2.96 1.08
N GLN A 93 -10.67 2.26 0.81
CA GLN A 93 -11.78 2.81 0.04
C GLN A 93 -12.73 3.68 0.89
N THR A 94 -13.13 3.23 2.09
CA THR A 94 -14.26 3.81 2.83
C THR A 94 -13.98 5.26 3.28
N HIS A 95 -12.79 5.50 3.78
CA HIS A 95 -12.37 6.77 4.40
C HIS A 95 -11.46 7.59 3.49
N PHE A 96 -10.61 6.92 2.69
CA PHE A 96 -9.61 7.59 1.85
C PHE A 96 -9.92 7.56 0.35
N GLY A 97 -10.94 6.78 -0.06
CA GLY A 97 -11.41 6.74 -1.45
C GLY A 97 -10.39 6.16 -2.42
N GLY A 98 -9.37 5.48 -1.91
CA GLY A 98 -8.39 4.78 -2.72
C GLY A 98 -8.90 3.44 -3.21
N SER A 99 -8.12 2.79 -4.05
CA SER A 99 -8.40 1.46 -4.57
C SER A 99 -7.11 0.69 -4.88
N LEU A 100 -7.22 -0.63 -5.02
CA LEU A 100 -6.13 -1.45 -5.55
C LEU A 100 -5.84 -1.15 -7.02
N ASP A 101 -6.83 -0.67 -7.79
CA ASP A 101 -6.61 -0.20 -9.16
C ASP A 101 -5.71 1.03 -9.21
N ASP A 102 -5.82 1.94 -8.22
CA ASP A 102 -4.90 3.07 -8.10
C ASP A 102 -3.45 2.58 -7.85
N LEU A 103 -3.27 1.53 -7.04
CA LEU A 103 -1.97 0.92 -6.78
C LEU A 103 -1.40 0.26 -8.04
N LEU A 104 -2.22 -0.52 -8.76
CA LEU A 104 -1.84 -1.17 -10.00
C LEU A 104 -1.45 -0.16 -11.08
N ALA A 105 -2.26 0.90 -11.25
CA ALA A 105 -1.98 1.96 -12.20
C ALA A 105 -0.72 2.75 -11.86
N ALA A 106 -0.41 2.94 -10.56
CA ALA A 106 0.86 3.54 -10.14
C ALA A 106 2.05 2.61 -10.43
N ARG A 107 1.92 1.31 -10.17
CA ARG A 107 2.98 0.33 -10.47
C ARG A 107 3.33 0.29 -11.95
N ASP A 108 2.33 0.40 -12.82
CA ASP A 108 2.52 0.35 -14.28
C ASP A 108 3.44 1.46 -14.82
N VAL A 109 3.50 2.61 -14.14
CA VAL A 109 4.26 3.78 -14.62
C VAL A 109 5.53 4.08 -13.82
N LEU A 110 5.58 3.69 -12.54
CA LEU A 110 6.73 3.98 -11.69
C LEU A 110 7.93 3.08 -12.03
N THR A 111 9.13 3.49 -11.61
CA THR A 111 10.34 2.65 -11.54
C THR A 111 11.04 2.69 -10.18
N ILE A 112 10.46 3.43 -9.23
CA ILE A 112 10.88 3.52 -7.83
C ILE A 112 10.00 2.65 -6.89
N PRO A 113 10.40 2.42 -5.63
CA PRO A 113 9.62 1.65 -4.66
C PRO A 113 8.23 2.24 -4.40
N LEU A 114 7.23 1.36 -4.36
CA LEU A 114 5.83 1.68 -4.15
C LEU A 114 5.29 1.10 -2.84
N LEU A 115 4.80 1.98 -1.96
CA LEU A 115 4.10 1.62 -0.72
C LEU A 115 2.61 1.45 -0.99
N ARG A 116 2.06 0.27 -0.64
CA ARG A 116 0.62 0.16 -0.37
C ARG A 116 0.32 0.79 0.99
N LYS A 117 -0.35 1.94 0.98
CA LYS A 117 -0.81 2.61 2.19
C LYS A 117 -2.23 2.17 2.51
N ASP A 118 -2.34 1.29 3.49
CA ASP A 118 -3.60 0.75 3.96
C ASP A 118 -3.49 0.42 5.46
N PHE A 119 -4.59 0.01 6.06
CA PHE A 119 -4.64 -0.54 7.41
C PHE A 119 -4.51 -2.07 7.32
N THR A 120 -3.28 -2.56 7.33
CA THR A 120 -3.01 -4.01 7.30
C THR A 120 -3.40 -4.65 8.64
N VAL A 121 -4.35 -5.58 8.60
CA VAL A 121 -4.90 -6.30 9.76
C VAL A 121 -4.91 -7.82 9.59
N ASP A 122 -4.55 -8.33 8.41
CA ASP A 122 -4.53 -9.76 8.06
C ASP A 122 -3.44 -10.03 7.01
N GLU A 123 -2.88 -11.25 7.01
CA GLU A 123 -1.89 -11.73 6.03
C GLU A 123 -2.39 -11.68 4.59
N PHE A 124 -3.71 -11.85 4.39
CA PHE A 124 -4.37 -11.75 3.09
C PHE A 124 -4.02 -10.44 2.39
N GLN A 125 -3.99 -9.32 3.13
CA GLN A 125 -3.68 -8.01 2.58
C GLN A 125 -2.20 -7.88 2.18
N ILE A 126 -1.31 -8.68 2.77
CA ILE A 126 0.13 -8.69 2.44
C ILE A 126 0.34 -9.40 1.10
N LEU A 127 -0.31 -10.56 0.91
CA LEU A 127 -0.34 -11.27 -0.36
C LEU A 127 -1.00 -10.42 -1.46
N GLU A 128 -2.11 -9.76 -1.15
CA GLU A 128 -2.79 -8.83 -2.05
C GLU A 128 -1.88 -7.64 -2.43
N ALA A 129 -1.18 -7.04 -1.46
CA ALA A 129 -0.24 -5.95 -1.75
C ALA A 129 0.84 -6.39 -2.74
N ARG A 130 1.39 -7.60 -2.55
CA ARG A 130 2.38 -8.21 -3.42
C ARG A 130 1.82 -8.44 -4.83
N ALA A 131 0.63 -9.02 -4.94
CA ALA A 131 -0.03 -9.33 -6.19
C ALA A 131 -0.39 -8.09 -7.02
N PHE A 132 -0.60 -6.95 -6.36
CA PHE A 132 -0.86 -5.66 -7.00
C PHE A 132 0.39 -4.79 -7.15
N GLY A 133 1.57 -5.36 -6.89
CA GLY A 133 2.86 -4.75 -7.23
C GLY A 133 3.40 -3.75 -6.22
N ALA A 134 2.93 -3.76 -4.98
CA ALA A 134 3.59 -3.04 -3.91
C ALA A 134 4.99 -3.62 -3.65
N ASP A 135 5.91 -2.73 -3.28
CA ASP A 135 7.26 -3.06 -2.84
C ASP A 135 7.35 -3.15 -1.32
N PHE A 136 6.48 -2.46 -0.59
CA PHE A 136 6.42 -2.51 0.85
C PHE A 136 5.02 -2.10 1.36
N ILE A 137 4.76 -2.41 2.63
CA ILE A 137 3.46 -2.20 3.28
C ILE A 137 3.59 -1.34 4.52
N LEU A 138 2.47 -0.76 4.97
CA LEU A 138 2.38 -0.07 6.25
C LEU A 138 1.92 -1.06 7.34
N LEU A 139 2.67 -1.12 8.45
CA LEU A 139 2.22 -1.74 9.70
C LEU A 139 2.08 -0.65 10.78
N ILE A 140 0.93 -0.59 11.44
CA ILE A 140 0.61 0.47 12.42
C ILE A 140 0.66 -0.13 13.83
N ALA A 141 1.65 0.27 14.62
CA ALA A 141 1.85 -0.26 15.97
C ALA A 141 0.67 0.01 16.94
N ALA A 142 -0.10 1.08 16.69
CA ALA A 142 -1.31 1.37 17.46
C ALA A 142 -2.51 0.46 17.11
N ALA A 143 -2.45 -0.27 16.00
CA ALA A 143 -3.53 -1.14 15.50
C ALA A 143 -3.23 -2.64 15.63
N LEU A 144 -1.97 -2.99 15.90
CA LEU A 144 -1.47 -4.36 15.87
C LEU A 144 -0.75 -4.69 17.18
N SER A 145 -0.92 -5.92 17.64
CA SER A 145 -0.09 -6.51 18.69
C SER A 145 1.35 -6.68 18.23
N LYS A 146 2.28 -6.82 19.19
CA LYS A 146 3.68 -7.09 18.90
C LYS A 146 3.85 -8.38 18.08
N GLN A 147 3.07 -9.41 18.40
CA GLN A 147 3.09 -10.70 17.71
C GLN A 147 2.64 -10.54 16.25
N GLU A 148 1.54 -9.81 16.00
CA GLU A 148 1.07 -9.53 14.64
C GLU A 148 2.12 -8.75 13.83
N ILE A 149 2.74 -7.71 14.40
CA ILE A 149 3.80 -6.95 13.72
C ILE A 149 4.97 -7.85 13.33
N GLN A 150 5.44 -8.70 14.26
CA GLN A 150 6.54 -9.63 13.99
C GLN A 150 6.19 -10.62 12.88
N HIS A 151 5.01 -11.22 12.96
CA HIS A 151 4.53 -12.18 11.97
C HIS A 151 4.36 -11.54 10.59
N PHE A 152 3.67 -10.39 10.50
CA PHE A 152 3.46 -9.68 9.25
C PHE A 152 4.77 -9.16 8.63
N THR A 153 5.74 -8.75 9.45
CA THR A 153 7.07 -8.36 8.97
C THR A 153 7.80 -9.56 8.35
N GLN A 154 7.76 -10.73 9.00
CA GLN A 154 8.37 -11.95 8.49
C GLN A 154 7.74 -12.39 7.17
N LEU A 155 6.41 -12.40 7.11
CA LEU A 155 5.68 -12.74 5.89
C LEU A 155 6.02 -11.78 4.77
N ALA A 156 5.96 -10.45 5.01
CA ALA A 156 6.32 -9.46 4.01
C ALA A 156 7.72 -9.72 3.45
N HIS A 157 8.74 -9.90 4.32
CA HIS A 157 10.11 -10.18 3.90
C HIS A 157 10.28 -11.51 3.13
N SER A 158 9.46 -12.53 3.39
CA SER A 158 9.52 -13.78 2.61
C SER A 158 9.01 -13.66 1.18
N LEU A 159 8.34 -12.56 0.84
CA LEU A 159 7.78 -12.28 -0.50
C LEU A 159 8.69 -11.39 -1.36
N HIS A 160 9.90 -11.07 -0.90
CA HIS A 160 10.87 -10.21 -1.60
C HIS A 160 11.89 -10.97 -2.45
#